data_AF-A0A427BCE5-F1
#
_entry.id   AF-A0A427BCE5-F1
#
_cell.length_a   1.000
_cell.length_b   1.000
_cell.length_c   1.000
_cell.angle_alpha   90.00
_cell.angle_beta   90.00
_cell.angle_gamma   90.00
#
_symmetry.space_group_name_H-M   'P 1'
#
loop_
_entity.id
_entity.type
_entity.pdbx_description
1 polymer ?
#
loop_
_entity_poly.entity_id
_entity_poly.type
_entity_poly.pdbx_seq_one_letter_code
_entity_poly.pdbx_strand_id
1 'polypeptide(L)'
;MAAYLKSIDSNHLLEAGLEGFYGESSSTQKQANPGFQVGTDFITNNQIPGIDFATLHSYPDQWLPNSDDQSQLAFLNNWLDVHIQDARDVLRKPLLVTEFGKSSKDPGFSSEQRDAMFGAVYSKIYSSASSGGATAGSCFWQLLAQGMDSYRDGYEVVLTEAPSTTTLITIQSRQLRHLGRLRAGERNIAKLKKAKAMREKELKAAHKGKGAGN
;
A
#
# COMPACT_ATOMS: atom_id res chain seq x y z
N MET A 1 13.41 -3.01 18.01
CA MET A 1 14.39 -3.22 16.91
C MET A 1 14.48 -2.04 15.94
N ALA A 2 13.38 -1.36 15.58
CA ALA A 2 13.42 -0.25 14.61
C ALA A 2 14.46 0.85 14.92
N ALA A 3 14.55 1.33 16.16
CA ALA A 3 15.53 2.35 16.54
C ALA A 3 16.99 1.89 16.38
N TYR A 4 17.27 0.61 16.67
CA TYR A 4 18.60 0.04 16.50
C TYR A 4 18.98 -0.04 15.02
N LEU A 5 18.09 -0.55 14.15
CA LEU A 5 18.34 -0.60 12.71
C LEU A 5 18.55 0.81 12.15
N LYS A 6 17.71 1.78 12.53
CA LYS A 6 17.85 3.18 12.12
C LYS A 6 19.13 3.87 12.61
N SER A 7 19.74 3.38 13.69
CA SER A 7 21.06 3.86 14.14
C SER A 7 22.21 3.37 13.25
N ILE A 8 22.01 2.28 12.51
CA ILE A 8 22.97 1.71 11.56
C ILE A 8 22.70 2.28 10.16
N ASP A 9 21.44 2.34 9.75
CA ASP A 9 21.01 2.84 8.45
C ASP A 9 19.80 3.77 8.59
N SER A 10 20.06 5.07 8.49
CA SER A 10 19.02 6.11 8.48
C SER A 10 18.63 6.58 7.07
N ASN A 11 19.22 6.00 6.02
CA ASN A 11 18.94 6.40 4.64
C ASN A 11 17.76 5.62 4.06
N HIS A 12 17.63 4.34 4.39
CA HIS A 12 16.57 3.48 3.88
C HIS A 12 15.29 3.57 4.71
N LEU A 13 14.16 3.37 4.03
CA LEU A 13 12.86 3.20 4.68
C LEU A 13 12.81 1.85 5.40
N LEU A 14 12.05 1.78 6.48
CA LEU A 14 11.85 0.62 7.31
C LEU A 14 10.36 0.38 7.54
N GLU A 15 9.95 -0.87 7.43
CA GLU A 15 8.63 -1.37 7.79
C GLU A 15 8.76 -2.57 8.75
N ALA A 16 7.64 -3.09 9.25
CA ALA A 16 7.62 -4.07 10.34
C ALA A 16 7.26 -5.51 9.90
N GLY A 17 6.87 -5.72 8.65
CA GLY A 17 6.52 -7.00 8.05
C GLY A 17 5.17 -7.53 8.52
N LEU A 18 4.24 -6.63 8.88
CA LEU A 18 2.99 -7.02 9.53
C LEU A 18 1.91 -7.34 8.50
N GLU A 19 1.15 -8.39 8.79
CA GLU A 19 -0.03 -8.78 8.03
C GLU A 19 -1.19 -7.77 8.17
N GLY A 20 -1.24 -7.00 9.25
CA GLY A 20 -2.21 -5.92 9.46
C GLY A 20 -3.20 -6.12 10.61
N PHE A 21 -3.13 -7.20 11.39
CA PHE A 21 -4.11 -7.44 12.45
C PHE A 21 -4.15 -6.33 13.52
N TYR A 22 -5.38 -5.93 13.88
CA TYR A 22 -5.64 -4.98 14.95
C TYR A 22 -5.58 -5.64 16.34
N GLY A 23 -5.03 -4.90 17.31
CA GLY A 23 -4.93 -5.29 18.72
C GLY A 23 -5.84 -4.47 19.63
N GLU A 24 -5.67 -4.62 20.96
CA GLU A 24 -6.52 -4.00 22.00
C GLU A 24 -6.65 -2.48 21.90
N SER A 25 -5.71 -1.79 21.25
CA SER A 25 -5.76 -0.32 21.16
C SER A 25 -6.90 0.21 20.30
N SER A 26 -7.51 -0.64 19.44
CA SER A 26 -8.50 -0.24 18.43
C SER A 26 -9.74 -1.14 18.46
N SER A 27 -10.52 -1.06 19.54
CA SER A 27 -11.68 -1.93 19.81
C SER A 27 -12.73 -1.97 18.68
N THR A 28 -12.91 -0.86 17.95
CA THR A 28 -13.84 -0.79 16.82
C THR A 28 -13.26 -1.53 15.60
N GLN A 29 -12.00 -1.26 15.25
CA GLN A 29 -11.34 -1.87 14.09
C GLN A 29 -11.02 -3.35 14.28
N LYS A 30 -10.97 -3.85 15.51
CA LYS A 30 -10.87 -5.29 15.79
C LYS A 30 -11.93 -6.13 15.09
N GLN A 31 -13.11 -5.56 14.85
CA GLN A 31 -14.19 -6.25 14.14
C GLN A 31 -13.83 -6.52 12.67
N ALA A 32 -12.83 -5.83 12.13
CA ALA A 32 -12.30 -6.09 10.79
C ALA A 32 -11.33 -7.28 10.73
N ASN A 33 -10.80 -7.77 11.86
CA ASN A 33 -9.99 -8.99 11.87
C ASN A 33 -10.86 -10.21 11.46
N PRO A 34 -10.27 -11.28 10.92
CA PRO A 34 -10.98 -12.51 10.53
C PRO A 34 -11.48 -13.37 11.72
N GLY A 35 -11.75 -12.75 12.88
CA GLY A 35 -12.25 -13.43 14.09
C GLY A 35 -11.16 -13.89 15.06
N PHE A 36 -9.89 -13.58 14.80
CA PHE A 36 -8.78 -13.89 15.69
C PHE A 36 -7.79 -12.72 15.85
N GLN A 37 -6.84 -12.88 16.78
CA GLN A 37 -5.73 -11.96 17.03
C GLN A 37 -4.42 -12.74 17.06
N VAL A 38 -3.33 -12.10 16.67
CA VAL A 38 -2.01 -12.76 16.55
C VAL A 38 -0.92 -12.07 17.40
N GLY A 39 -1.31 -11.17 18.30
CA GLY A 39 -0.38 -10.45 19.19
C GLY A 39 0.24 -9.18 18.57
N THR A 40 -0.11 -8.85 17.33
CA THR A 40 0.23 -7.57 16.70
C THR A 40 -0.89 -6.55 16.88
N ASP A 41 -0.57 -5.29 16.67
CA ASP A 41 -1.52 -4.18 16.67
C ASP A 41 -1.13 -3.17 15.58
N PHE A 42 -1.89 -3.18 14.48
CA PHE A 42 -1.63 -2.34 13.30
C PHE A 42 -1.39 -0.87 13.63
N ILE A 43 -2.12 -0.29 14.58
CA ILE A 43 -1.98 1.13 14.91
C ILE A 43 -0.71 1.35 15.72
N THR A 44 -0.58 0.71 16.87
CA THR A 44 0.51 1.02 17.80
C THR A 44 1.87 0.57 17.27
N ASN A 45 1.95 -0.55 16.55
CA ASN A 45 3.21 -0.98 15.93
C ASN A 45 3.67 0.00 14.85
N ASN A 46 2.76 0.50 14.01
CA ASN A 46 3.11 1.46 12.97
C ASN A 46 3.25 2.90 13.48
N GLN A 47 2.91 3.21 14.73
CA GLN A 47 3.21 4.50 15.37
C GLN A 47 4.66 4.61 15.88
N ILE A 48 5.40 3.50 15.92
CA ILE A 48 6.82 3.50 16.33
C ILE A 48 7.61 4.49 15.43
N PRO A 49 8.40 5.44 15.99
CA PRO A 49 9.06 6.48 15.21
C PRO A 49 10.01 5.98 14.11
N GLY A 50 10.59 4.79 14.28
CA GLY A 50 11.51 4.19 13.30
C GLY A 50 10.83 3.46 12.14
N ILE A 51 9.51 3.30 12.16
CA ILE A 51 8.73 2.70 11.06
C ILE A 51 8.28 3.81 10.12
N ASP A 52 8.62 3.74 8.84
CA ASP A 52 8.34 4.82 7.89
C ASP A 52 7.03 4.63 7.12
N PHE A 53 6.61 3.38 6.93
CA PHE A 53 5.36 3.03 6.26
C PHE A 53 4.79 1.73 6.84
N ALA A 54 3.48 1.56 6.67
CA ALA A 54 2.76 0.37 7.11
C ALA A 54 2.61 -0.64 5.98
N THR A 55 2.46 -1.90 6.35
CA THR A 55 2.21 -3.02 5.44
C THR A 55 0.89 -3.70 5.76
N LEU A 56 0.36 -4.40 4.76
CA LEU A 56 -0.86 -5.19 4.85
C LEU A 56 -0.70 -6.44 4.00
N HIS A 57 -1.05 -7.59 4.56
CA HIS A 57 -1.20 -8.84 3.82
C HIS A 57 -2.69 -9.15 3.67
N SER A 58 -3.07 -10.02 2.73
CA SER A 58 -4.45 -10.48 2.62
C SER A 58 -4.57 -11.86 2.01
N TYR A 59 -5.02 -12.82 2.83
CA TYR A 59 -5.30 -14.20 2.43
C TYR A 59 -6.68 -14.64 2.95
N PRO A 60 -7.80 -14.10 2.39
CA PRO A 60 -9.13 -14.46 2.85
C PRO A 60 -9.45 -15.95 2.71
N ASP A 61 -8.86 -16.62 1.71
CA ASP A 61 -8.95 -18.06 1.51
C ASP A 61 -8.39 -18.88 2.69
N GLN A 62 -7.27 -18.43 3.27
CA GLN A 62 -6.68 -19.06 4.46
C GLN A 62 -7.37 -18.66 5.75
N TRP A 63 -7.74 -17.38 5.89
CA TRP A 63 -8.28 -16.84 7.14
C TRP A 63 -9.76 -17.15 7.34
N LEU A 64 -10.50 -17.36 6.25
CA LEU A 64 -11.94 -17.67 6.25
C LEU A 64 -12.22 -18.96 5.46
N PRO A 65 -11.68 -20.12 5.89
CA PRO A 65 -11.71 -21.36 5.11
C PRO A 65 -13.13 -21.95 4.95
N ASN A 66 -14.08 -21.50 5.76
CA ASN A 66 -15.48 -21.95 5.73
C ASN A 66 -16.42 -20.94 5.05
N SER A 67 -15.89 -19.87 4.47
CA SER A 67 -16.66 -18.84 3.79
C SER A 67 -16.64 -19.04 2.27
N ASP A 68 -17.73 -18.67 1.61
CA ASP A 68 -17.78 -18.63 0.14
C ASP A 68 -16.93 -17.47 -0.42
N ASP A 69 -16.64 -17.51 -1.74
CA ASP A 69 -15.80 -16.50 -2.39
C ASP A 69 -16.37 -15.09 -2.30
N GLN A 70 -17.70 -14.96 -2.30
CA GLN A 70 -18.35 -13.66 -2.18
C GLN A 70 -18.08 -13.04 -0.81
N SER A 71 -18.18 -13.84 0.25
CA SER A 71 -17.89 -13.44 1.63
C SER A 71 -16.40 -13.14 1.81
N GLN A 72 -15.52 -13.95 1.24
CA GLN A 72 -14.07 -13.70 1.22
C GLN A 72 -13.73 -12.38 0.52
N LEU A 73 -14.37 -12.10 -0.62
CA LEU A 73 -14.18 -10.85 -1.37
C LEU A 73 -14.76 -9.64 -0.62
N ALA A 74 -15.89 -9.80 0.06
CA ALA A 74 -16.47 -8.76 0.91
C ALA A 74 -15.54 -8.43 2.10
N PHE A 75 -15.00 -9.47 2.75
CA PHE A 75 -13.98 -9.31 3.78
C PHE A 75 -12.76 -8.55 3.24
N LEU A 76 -12.20 -8.94 2.09
CA LEU A 76 -11.07 -8.25 1.47
C LEU A 76 -11.35 -6.76 1.25
N ASN A 77 -12.53 -6.41 0.74
CA ASN A 77 -12.89 -5.01 0.50
C ASN A 77 -12.91 -4.21 1.81
N ASN A 78 -13.55 -4.75 2.85
CA ASN A 78 -13.59 -4.11 4.16
C ASN A 78 -12.18 -4.01 4.77
N TRP A 79 -11.41 -5.09 4.69
CA TRP A 79 -10.02 -5.16 5.15
C TRP A 79 -9.17 -4.06 4.52
N LEU A 80 -9.23 -3.88 3.20
CA LEU A 80 -8.52 -2.81 2.51
C LEU A 80 -9.02 -1.41 2.93
N ASP A 81 -10.34 -1.21 3.00
CA ASP A 81 -10.92 0.10 3.29
C ASP A 81 -10.51 0.63 4.68
N VAL A 82 -10.62 -0.22 5.72
CA VAL A 82 -10.27 0.21 7.09
C VAL A 82 -8.78 0.53 7.23
N HIS A 83 -7.91 -0.27 6.63
CA HIS A 83 -6.46 -0.04 6.70
C HIS A 83 -6.04 1.19 5.91
N ILE A 84 -6.60 1.40 4.71
CA ILE A 84 -6.34 2.60 3.91
C ILE A 84 -6.77 3.84 4.70
N GLN A 85 -7.93 3.79 5.37
CA GLN A 85 -8.44 4.89 6.18
C GLN A 85 -7.53 5.17 7.38
N ASP A 86 -7.16 4.17 8.16
CA ASP A 86 -6.30 4.36 9.34
C ASP A 86 -4.88 4.79 8.97
N ALA A 87 -4.33 4.26 7.87
CA ALA A 87 -3.04 4.72 7.36
C ALA A 87 -3.06 6.22 7.01
N ARG A 88 -4.18 6.70 6.43
CA ARG A 88 -4.38 8.11 6.10
C ARG A 88 -4.62 8.98 7.33
N ASP A 89 -5.57 8.60 8.16
CA ASP A 89 -6.17 9.48 9.17
C ASP A 89 -5.46 9.38 10.52
N VAL A 90 -5.05 8.17 10.90
CA VAL A 90 -4.46 7.87 12.22
C VAL A 90 -2.94 7.87 12.14
N LEU A 91 -2.37 7.04 11.27
CA LEU A 91 -0.91 6.88 11.17
C LEU A 91 -0.26 8.05 10.43
N ARG A 92 -0.94 8.60 9.43
CA ARG A 92 -0.40 9.56 8.47
C ARG A 92 0.89 9.05 7.82
N LYS A 93 0.93 7.75 7.53
CA LYS A 93 2.04 7.05 6.89
C LYS A 93 1.54 6.35 5.62
N PRO A 94 2.40 6.14 4.61
CA PRO A 94 2.04 5.32 3.47
C PRO A 94 1.67 3.90 3.91
N LEU A 95 0.79 3.26 3.14
CA LEU A 95 0.43 1.85 3.28
C LEU A 95 0.74 1.12 1.98
N LEU A 96 1.37 -0.06 2.09
CA LEU A 96 1.61 -0.97 0.98
C LEU A 96 0.89 -2.30 1.25
N VAL A 97 0.19 -2.84 0.26
CA VAL A 97 -0.31 -4.22 0.32
C VAL A 97 0.81 -5.14 -0.14
N THR A 98 1.61 -5.66 0.78
CA THR A 98 2.87 -6.34 0.49
C THR A 98 2.71 -7.81 0.16
N GLU A 99 1.58 -8.41 0.51
CA GLU A 99 1.22 -9.75 0.07
C GLU A 99 -0.29 -9.88 -0.14
N PHE A 100 -0.67 -10.55 -1.22
CA PHE A 100 -2.04 -11.00 -1.45
C PHE A 100 -2.05 -12.04 -2.58
N GLY A 101 -2.98 -12.98 -2.54
CA GLY A 101 -3.14 -13.96 -3.60
C GLY A 101 -4.36 -14.87 -3.39
N LYS A 102 -4.72 -15.62 -4.45
CA LYS A 102 -5.78 -16.64 -4.41
C LYS A 102 -5.19 -17.98 -4.85
N SER A 103 -5.26 -18.96 -3.96
CA SER A 103 -4.66 -20.27 -4.16
C SER A 103 -5.37 -21.07 -5.24
N SER A 104 -4.61 -21.63 -6.17
CA SER A 104 -5.08 -22.62 -7.15
C SER A 104 -5.34 -24.00 -6.54
N LYS A 105 -4.93 -24.22 -5.29
CA LYS A 105 -5.18 -25.45 -4.54
C LYS A 105 -6.52 -25.45 -3.81
N ASP A 106 -7.23 -24.32 -3.80
CA ASP A 106 -8.56 -24.23 -3.19
C ASP A 106 -9.57 -25.08 -3.98
N PRO A 107 -10.48 -25.80 -3.28
CA PRO A 107 -11.57 -26.51 -3.95
C PRO A 107 -12.43 -25.56 -4.79
N GLY A 108 -12.62 -25.89 -6.07
CA GLY A 108 -13.42 -25.06 -6.97
C GLY A 108 -12.69 -23.80 -7.47
N PHE A 109 -11.37 -23.77 -7.37
CA PHE A 109 -10.56 -22.68 -7.92
C PHE A 109 -10.87 -22.39 -9.39
N SER A 110 -10.99 -21.11 -9.72
CA SER A 110 -11.02 -20.61 -11.08
C SER A 110 -10.15 -19.34 -11.22
N SER A 111 -9.68 -19.08 -12.44
CA SER A 111 -8.92 -17.85 -12.75
C SER A 111 -9.72 -16.59 -12.44
N GLU A 112 -11.05 -16.65 -12.59
CA GLU A 112 -11.95 -15.51 -12.34
C GLU A 112 -11.95 -15.10 -10.87
N GLN A 113 -11.86 -16.04 -9.93
CA GLN A 113 -11.76 -15.73 -8.50
C GLN A 113 -10.46 -14.98 -8.18
N ARG A 114 -9.34 -15.44 -8.76
CA ARG A 114 -8.04 -14.76 -8.64
C ARG A 114 -8.10 -13.37 -9.26
N ASP A 115 -8.66 -13.24 -10.46
CA ASP A 115 -8.77 -11.97 -11.16
C ASP A 115 -9.71 -10.99 -10.44
N ALA A 116 -10.79 -11.47 -9.82
CA ALA A 116 -11.67 -10.64 -9.00
C ALA A 116 -10.94 -10.08 -7.77
N MET A 117 -10.15 -10.90 -7.08
CA MET A 117 -9.31 -10.46 -5.97
C MET A 117 -8.28 -9.41 -6.41
N PHE A 118 -7.53 -9.70 -7.49
CA PHE A 118 -6.53 -8.78 -8.04
C PHE A 118 -7.19 -7.45 -8.47
N GLY A 119 -8.35 -7.52 -9.12
CA GLY A 119 -9.15 -6.37 -9.51
C GLY A 119 -9.56 -5.52 -8.31
N ALA A 120 -10.03 -6.14 -7.23
CA ALA A 120 -10.41 -5.43 -6.00
C ALA A 120 -9.21 -4.70 -5.38
N VAL A 121 -8.08 -5.39 -5.17
CA VAL A 121 -6.86 -4.80 -4.62
C VAL A 121 -6.36 -3.65 -5.49
N TYR A 122 -6.22 -3.87 -6.80
CA TYR A 122 -5.72 -2.83 -7.71
C TYR A 122 -6.65 -1.62 -7.83
N SER A 123 -7.96 -1.84 -7.84
CA SER A 123 -8.95 -0.75 -7.87
C SER A 123 -8.87 0.13 -6.62
N LYS A 124 -8.79 -0.48 -5.43
CA LYS A 124 -8.64 0.27 -4.16
C LYS A 124 -7.35 1.07 -4.11
N ILE A 125 -6.23 0.46 -4.53
CA ILE A 125 -4.92 1.12 -4.60
C ILE A 125 -4.95 2.30 -5.59
N TYR A 126 -5.49 2.09 -6.78
CA TYR A 126 -5.58 3.14 -7.79
C TYR A 126 -6.48 4.30 -7.33
N SER A 127 -7.62 4.00 -6.70
CA SER A 127 -8.53 5.00 -6.15
C SER A 127 -7.86 5.84 -5.05
N SER A 128 -7.18 5.17 -4.12
CA SER A 128 -6.36 5.84 -3.10
C SER A 128 -5.27 6.71 -3.76
N ALA A 129 -4.44 6.15 -4.65
CA ALA A 129 -3.32 6.87 -5.25
C ALA A 129 -3.76 8.07 -6.10
N SER A 130 -4.83 7.92 -6.89
CA SER A 130 -5.36 8.98 -7.75
C SER A 130 -5.92 10.16 -6.94
N SER A 131 -6.51 9.90 -5.78
CA SER A 131 -6.99 10.93 -4.85
C SER A 131 -5.92 11.50 -3.92
N GLY A 132 -4.69 10.97 -3.95
CA GLY A 132 -3.60 11.39 -3.05
C GLY A 132 -3.69 10.78 -1.65
N GLY A 133 -4.37 9.64 -1.51
CA GLY A 133 -4.49 8.85 -0.29
C GLY A 133 -3.21 8.11 0.11
N ALA A 134 -3.31 7.32 1.19
CA ALA A 134 -2.17 6.71 1.86
C ALA A 134 -1.57 5.50 1.11
N THR A 135 -2.32 4.85 0.24
CA THR A 135 -1.88 3.64 -0.47
C THR A 135 -1.57 3.93 -1.93
N ALA A 136 -0.42 3.46 -2.41
CA ALA A 136 0.04 3.70 -3.78
C ALA A 136 0.80 2.52 -4.42
N GLY A 137 0.77 1.33 -3.83
CA GLY A 137 1.43 0.15 -4.40
C GLY A 137 1.03 -1.15 -3.72
N SER A 138 1.34 -2.25 -4.39
CA SER A 138 1.20 -3.60 -3.85
C SER A 138 2.19 -4.58 -4.46
N CYS A 139 2.33 -5.73 -3.80
CA CYS A 139 3.09 -6.89 -4.26
C CYS A 139 2.19 -8.11 -4.11
N PHE A 140 1.88 -8.80 -5.22
CA PHE A 140 1.14 -10.05 -5.17
C PHE A 140 2.08 -11.18 -4.77
N TRP A 141 1.56 -12.17 -4.06
CA TRP A 141 2.25 -13.39 -3.73
C TRP A 141 1.76 -14.50 -4.68
N GLN A 142 2.61 -15.17 -5.46
CA GLN A 142 4.00 -14.83 -5.78
C GLN A 142 4.28 -14.97 -7.27
N LEU A 143 5.32 -14.31 -7.77
CA LEU A 143 5.78 -14.49 -9.13
C LEU A 143 6.67 -15.75 -9.21
N LEU A 144 6.34 -16.68 -10.10
CA LEU A 144 7.27 -17.73 -10.51
C LEU A 144 7.61 -17.60 -12.00
N ALA A 145 8.83 -18.01 -12.35
CA ALA A 145 9.22 -18.17 -13.75
C ALA A 145 8.83 -19.56 -14.26
N GLN A 146 8.74 -19.70 -15.59
CA GLN A 146 8.47 -20.97 -16.24
C GLN A 146 9.52 -22.03 -15.85
N GLY A 147 9.07 -23.26 -15.55
CA GLY A 147 9.94 -24.38 -15.14
C GLY A 147 10.30 -24.41 -13.65
N MET A 148 9.74 -23.52 -12.83
CA MET A 148 9.91 -23.52 -11.37
C MET A 148 8.83 -24.34 -10.63
N ASP A 149 8.28 -25.38 -11.25
CA ASP A 149 7.09 -26.09 -10.76
C ASP A 149 7.26 -26.68 -9.35
N SER A 150 8.49 -27.00 -8.94
CA SER A 150 8.79 -27.49 -7.59
C SER A 150 8.56 -26.46 -6.48
N TYR A 151 8.41 -25.18 -6.81
CA TYR A 151 8.20 -24.08 -5.85
C TYR A 151 6.74 -23.63 -5.78
N ARG A 152 5.83 -24.30 -6.51
CA ARG A 152 4.40 -23.95 -6.54
C ARG A 152 3.74 -24.19 -5.18
N ASP A 153 3.45 -23.11 -4.47
CA ASP A 153 2.67 -23.13 -3.24
C ASP A 153 1.16 -23.06 -3.50
N GLY A 154 0.73 -22.78 -4.73
CA GLY A 154 -0.66 -22.61 -5.15
C GLY A 154 -0.99 -21.16 -5.50
N TYR A 155 -0.22 -20.20 -4.99
CA TYR A 155 -0.43 -18.77 -5.21
C TYR A 155 0.33 -18.22 -6.41
N GLU A 156 1.18 -19.04 -7.02
CA GLU A 156 2.05 -18.57 -8.08
C GLU A 156 1.27 -17.97 -9.26
N VAL A 157 1.81 -16.88 -9.79
CA VAL A 157 1.44 -16.33 -11.09
C VAL A 157 2.65 -16.50 -11.99
N VAL A 158 2.60 -17.49 -12.86
CA VAL A 158 3.54 -17.58 -13.99
C VAL A 158 2.95 -16.74 -15.12
N LEU A 159 3.60 -15.62 -15.47
CA LEU A 159 3.01 -14.59 -16.35
C LEU A 159 2.58 -15.13 -17.72
N THR A 160 3.29 -16.13 -18.26
CA THR A 160 2.98 -16.77 -19.53
C THR A 160 1.81 -17.75 -19.45
N GLU A 161 1.45 -18.22 -18.25
CA GLU A 161 0.42 -19.22 -18.01
C GLU A 161 -0.88 -18.60 -17.46
N ALA A 162 -0.81 -17.37 -16.92
CA ALA A 162 -1.95 -16.63 -16.38
C ALA A 162 -2.19 -15.31 -17.14
N PRO A 163 -2.63 -15.34 -18.42
CA PRO A 163 -2.72 -14.15 -19.26
C PRO A 163 -3.75 -13.12 -18.77
N SER A 164 -4.85 -13.57 -18.16
CA SER A 164 -5.89 -12.68 -17.62
C SER A 164 -5.37 -11.90 -16.40
N THR A 165 -4.79 -12.59 -15.42
CA THR A 165 -4.14 -11.96 -14.25
C THR A 165 -2.98 -11.07 -14.67
N THR A 166 -2.17 -11.49 -15.64
CA THR A 166 -1.06 -10.70 -16.20
C THR A 166 -1.55 -9.41 -16.86
N THR A 167 -2.72 -9.44 -17.50
CA THR A 167 -3.36 -8.25 -18.06
C THR A 167 -3.73 -7.26 -16.96
N LEU A 168 -4.31 -7.72 -15.84
CA LEU A 168 -4.62 -6.87 -14.69
C LEU A 168 -3.37 -6.22 -14.08
N ILE A 169 -2.30 -7.02 -13.86
CA ILE A 169 -1.01 -6.53 -13.38
C ILE A 169 -0.46 -5.44 -14.32
N THR A 170 -0.53 -5.68 -15.64
CA THR A 170 -0.04 -4.74 -16.65
C THR A 170 -0.82 -3.43 -16.65
N ILE A 171 -2.15 -3.49 -16.58
CA ILE A 171 -3.02 -2.31 -16.53
C ILE A 171 -2.72 -1.48 -15.30
N GLN A 172 -2.71 -2.10 -14.12
CA GLN A 172 -2.42 -1.42 -12.85
C GLN A 172 -1.04 -0.75 -12.88
N SER A 173 -0.02 -1.48 -13.33
CA SER A 173 1.35 -0.96 -13.41
C SER A 173 1.45 0.28 -14.30
N ARG A 174 0.75 0.28 -15.45
CA ARG A 174 0.71 1.44 -16.37
C ARG A 174 -0.03 2.62 -15.74
N GLN A 175 -1.16 2.36 -15.09
CA GLN A 175 -1.96 3.37 -14.40
C GLN A 175 -1.18 4.06 -13.28
N LEU A 176 -0.55 3.30 -12.38
CA LEU A 176 0.26 3.86 -11.29
C LEU A 176 1.50 4.60 -11.80
N ARG A 177 2.16 4.08 -12.85
CA ARG A 177 3.28 4.79 -13.50
C ARG A 177 2.84 6.15 -14.06
N HIS A 178 1.67 6.21 -14.68
CA HIS A 178 1.13 7.45 -15.21
C HIS A 178 0.83 8.45 -14.08
N LEU A 179 0.12 8.03 -13.03
CA LEU A 179 -0.14 8.86 -11.84
C LEU A 179 1.16 9.36 -11.20
N GLY A 180 2.15 8.49 -11.02
CA GLY A 180 3.44 8.85 -10.44
C GLY A 180 4.15 9.97 -11.22
N ARG A 181 4.09 9.93 -12.56
CA ARG A 181 4.63 10.98 -13.43
C ARG A 181 3.87 12.30 -13.28
N LEU A 182 2.53 12.26 -13.26
CA LEU A 182 1.69 13.44 -13.06
C LEU A 182 2.02 14.12 -11.72
N ARG A 183 2.03 13.35 -10.62
CA ARG A 183 2.35 13.86 -9.27
C ARG A 183 3.77 14.41 -9.19
N ALA A 184 4.74 13.80 -9.86
CA ALA A 184 6.10 14.34 -9.93
C ALA A 184 6.15 15.70 -10.64
N GLY A 185 5.39 15.85 -11.74
CA GLY A 185 5.23 17.13 -12.45
C GLY A 185 4.63 18.22 -11.56
N GLU A 186 3.52 17.92 -10.87
CA GLU A 186 2.87 18.84 -9.92
C GLU A 186 3.84 19.32 -8.83
N ARG A 187 4.61 18.40 -8.23
CA ARG A 187 5.61 18.72 -7.21
C ARG A 187 6.71 19.64 -7.76
N ASN A 188 7.18 19.39 -8.98
CA ASN A 188 8.22 20.22 -9.61
C ASN A 188 7.71 21.65 -9.87
N ILE A 189 6.48 21.78 -10.37
CA ILE A 189 5.84 23.09 -10.58
C ILE A 189 5.67 23.83 -9.24
N ALA A 190 5.21 23.15 -8.19
CA ALA A 190 5.05 23.75 -6.87
C ALA A 190 6.39 24.24 -6.29
N LYS A 191 7.47 23.46 -6.44
CA LYS A 191 8.83 23.86 -6.04
C LYS A 191 9.29 25.12 -6.77
N LEU A 192 9.10 25.20 -8.08
CA LEU A 192 9.46 26.37 -8.88
C LEU A 192 8.68 27.62 -8.46
N LYS A 193 7.37 27.49 -8.24
CA LYS A 193 6.53 28.60 -7.75
C LYS A 193 7.00 29.10 -6.38
N LYS A 194 7.32 28.19 -5.45
CA LYS A 194 7.86 28.55 -4.12
C LYS A 194 9.20 29.27 -4.23
N ALA A 195 10.11 28.79 -5.07
CA ALA A 195 11.42 29.43 -5.29
C ALA A 195 11.26 30.85 -5.88
N LYS A 196 10.37 31.02 -6.86
CA LYS A 196 10.07 32.34 -7.45
C LYS A 196 9.53 33.31 -6.39
N ALA A 197 8.56 32.87 -5.57
CA ALA A 197 7.99 33.69 -4.51
C ALA A 197 9.02 34.13 -3.45
N MET A 198 9.95 33.24 -3.07
CA MET A 198 11.05 33.59 -2.16
C MET A 198 11.96 34.66 -2.77
N ARG A 199 12.37 34.49 -4.03
CA ARG A 199 13.23 35.46 -4.75
C ARG A 199 12.55 36.83 -4.89
N GLU A 200 11.26 36.88 -5.19
CA GLU A 200 10.51 38.14 -5.25
C GLU A 200 10.42 38.84 -3.89
N LYS A 201 10.28 38.07 -2.80
CA LYS A 201 10.26 38.60 -1.42
C LYS A 201 11.63 39.19 -1.04
N GLU A 202 12.72 38.49 -1.37
CA GLU A 202 14.09 38.97 -1.16
C GLU A 202 14.36 40.27 -1.93
N LEU A 203 13.96 40.33 -3.20
CA LEU A 203 14.11 41.53 -4.02
C LEU A 203 13.33 42.72 -3.44
N LYS A 204 12.09 42.51 -2.99
CA LYS A 204 11.28 43.56 -2.34
C LYS A 204 11.89 44.04 -1.01
N ALA A 205 12.45 43.13 -0.22
CA ALA A 205 13.14 43.47 1.03
C ALA A 205 14.41 44.30 0.77
N ALA A 206 15.20 43.92 -0.23
CA ALA A 206 16.40 44.66 -0.63
C ALA A 206 16.10 46.09 -1.14
N HIS A 207 14.97 46.28 -1.84
CA HIS A 207 14.55 47.62 -2.29
C HIS A 207 14.05 48.51 -1.14
N LYS A 208 13.37 47.94 -0.12
CA LYS A 208 12.95 48.71 1.06
C LYS A 208 14.14 49.14 1.93
N GLY A 209 15.19 48.34 2.03
CA GLY A 209 16.41 48.68 2.80
C GLY A 209 17.23 49.83 2.21
N LYS A 210 17.07 50.15 0.92
CA LYS A 210 17.78 51.25 0.24
C LYS A 210 17.07 52.60 0.33
N GLY A 211 15.84 52.67 0.84
CA GLY A 211 15.02 53.89 0.89
C GLY A 211 14.98 54.61 2.23
N ALA A 212 15.69 54.15 3.26
CA ALA A 212 15.63 54.69 4.62
C ALA A 212 16.87 55.53 5.03
N GLY A 213 17.71 55.91 4.07
CA GLY A 213 18.84 56.81 4.29
C GLY A 213 18.67 58.09 3.48
N ASN A 214 18.02 59.09 4.07
CA ASN A 214 18.19 60.53 3.81
C ASN A 214 17.55 61.29 4.96
#